data_AF-A0A9W5K1P7-F1
#
_entry.id   AF-A0A9W5K1P7-F1
#
_cell.length_a   1.000
_cell.length_b   1.000
_cell.length_c   1.000
_cell.angle_alpha   90.00
_cell.angle_beta   90.00
_cell.angle_gamma   90.00
#
_symmetry.space_group_name_H-M   'P 1'
#
loop_
_entity.id
_entity.type
_entity.pdbx_description
1 polymer ?
#
loop_
_entity_poly.entity_id
_entity_poly.type
_entity_poly.pdbx_seq_one_letter_code
_entity_poly.pdbx_strand_id
1 'polypeptide(L)'
;MITVNRGYMYDPDDNEVLITEIYYEAATETKLGSKMNSLSYSVLPNNIKEKIEAVTSLSYMESIEMSQQLAAVYQNEINKYGEPEKLYFEYTNM
;
A
#
# COMPACT_ATOMS: atom_id res chain seq x y z
N MET A 1 5.55 2.57 -15.89
CA MET A 1 5.47 3.08 -14.50
C MET A 1 4.34 2.36 -13.80
N ILE A 2 4.44 2.16 -12.48
CA ILE A 2 3.41 1.49 -11.68
C ILE A 2 2.76 2.52 -10.76
N THR A 3 1.44 2.48 -10.66
CA THR A 3 0.67 3.23 -9.66
C THR A 3 0.15 2.25 -8.62
N VAL A 4 0.30 2.59 -7.33
CA VAL A 4 -0.32 1.84 -6.25
C VAL A 4 -1.51 2.62 -5.70
N ASN A 5 -2.67 1.98 -5.71
CA ASN A 5 -3.84 2.44 -4.98
C ASN A 5 -3.87 1.69 -3.65
N ARG A 6 -3.75 2.43 -2.54
CA ARG A 6 -3.71 1.83 -1.21
C ARG A 6 -4.82 2.38 -0.32
N GLY A 7 -5.43 1.48 0.45
CA GLY A 7 -6.45 1.78 1.43
C GLY A 7 -6.05 1.27 2.80
N TYR A 8 -6.42 2.02 3.82
CA TYR A 8 -6.24 1.73 5.24
C TYR A 8 -7.61 1.75 5.90
N MET A 9 -7.89 0.76 6.73
CA MET A 9 -9.06 0.70 7.59
C MET A 9 -8.56 0.39 9.00
N TYR A 10 -8.56 1.40 9.86
CA TYR A 10 -8.09 1.27 11.24
C TYR A 10 -9.25 0.91 12.16
N ASP A 11 -9.10 -0.23 12.85
CA ASP A 11 -9.94 -0.63 13.98
C ASP A 11 -9.26 -0.23 15.30
N PRO A 12 -9.78 0.80 16.01
CA PRO A 12 -9.21 1.25 17.27
C PRO A 12 -9.48 0.29 18.44
N ASP A 13 -10.49 -0.59 18.34
CA ASP A 13 -10.80 -1.55 19.41
C ASP A 13 -9.75 -2.66 19.46
N ASP A 14 -9.24 -3.08 18.30
CA ASP A 14 -8.20 -4.11 18.16
C ASP A 14 -6.79 -3.53 17.92
N ASN A 15 -6.66 -2.20 17.81
CA ASN A 15 -5.40 -1.49 17.50
C ASN A 15 -4.74 -2.04 16.21
N GLU A 16 -5.56 -2.37 15.22
CA GLU A 16 -5.19 -3.09 13.99
C GLU A 16 -5.63 -2.33 12.74
N VAL A 17 -4.80 -2.31 11.71
CA VAL A 17 -5.08 -1.65 10.43
C VAL A 17 -5.05 -2.67 9.31
N LEU A 18 -6.19 -2.85 8.66
CA LEU A 18 -6.27 -3.58 7.40
C LEU A 18 -5.75 -2.67 6.28
N ILE A 19 -4.77 -3.17 5.54
CA ILE A 19 -4.11 -2.47 4.45
C ILE A 19 -4.36 -3.25 3.17
N THR A 20 -4.90 -2.58 2.16
CA THR A 20 -5.12 -3.15 0.84
C THR A 20 -4.39 -2.32 -0.19
N GLU A 21 -3.56 -2.94 -1.01
CA GLU A 21 -2.84 -2.31 -2.11
C GLU A 21 -3.17 -3.00 -3.43
N ILE A 22 -3.46 -2.20 -4.45
CA ILE A 22 -3.68 -2.67 -5.82
C ILE A 22 -2.73 -1.93 -6.74
N TYR A 23 -1.97 -2.69 -7.53
CA TYR A 23 -0.91 -2.18 -8.38
C TYR A 23 -1.39 -2.19 -9.82
N TYR A 24 -1.17 -1.07 -10.50
CA TYR A 24 -1.62 -0.84 -11.87
C TYR A 24 -0.47 -0.40 -12.76
N GLU A 25 -0.51 -0.79 -14.03
CA GLU A 25 0.29 -0.12 -15.05
C GLU A 25 -0.27 1.29 -15.27
N ALA A 26 0.55 2.32 -15.01
CA ALA A 26 0.09 3.71 -15.01
C ALA A 26 -0.46 4.19 -16.36
N ALA A 27 0.03 3.64 -17.48
CA ALA A 27 -0.37 4.08 -18.82
C ALA A 27 -1.70 3.47 -19.28
N THR A 28 -2.05 2.28 -18.79
CA THR A 28 -3.21 1.51 -19.29
C THR A 28 -4.26 1.26 -18.21
N GLU A 29 -3.95 1.60 -16.95
CA GLU A 29 -4.75 1.26 -15.77
C GLU A 29 -5.00 -0.25 -15.63
N THR A 30 -4.17 -1.07 -16.27
CA THR A 30 -4.27 -2.54 -16.17
C THR A 30 -3.79 -2.97 -14.80
N LYS A 31 -4.62 -3.76 -14.09
CA LYS A 31 -4.23 -4.35 -12.80
C LYS A 31 -3.05 -5.32 -13.02
N LEU A 32 -1.95 -5.06 -12.34
CA LEU A 32 -0.76 -5.90 -12.31
C LEU A 32 -0.82 -6.92 -11.17
N GLY A 33 -1.30 -6.50 -10.01
CA GLY A 33 -1.34 -7.34 -8.81
C GLY A 33 -2.06 -6.66 -7.66
N SER A 34 -2.10 -7.31 -6.51
CA SER A 34 -2.61 -6.74 -5.27
C SER A 34 -1.95 -7.41 -4.08
N LYS A 35 -1.89 -6.70 -2.96
CA LYS A 35 -1.45 -7.25 -1.67
C LYS A 35 -2.39 -6.76 -0.58
N MET A 36 -2.71 -7.65 0.35
CA MET A 36 -3.48 -7.31 1.55
C MET A 36 -2.69 -7.80 2.76
N ASN A 37 -2.66 -6.99 3.80
CA ASN A 37 -2.09 -7.39 5.07
C ASN A 37 -2.79 -6.65 6.21
N SER A 38 -2.64 -7.17 7.41
CA SER A 38 -3.14 -6.52 8.61
C SER A 38 -1.99 -6.34 9.59
N LEU A 39 -1.85 -5.11 10.10
CA LEU A 39 -0.72 -4.72 10.94
C LEU A 39 -1.21 -3.95 12.15
N SER A 40 -0.49 -4.06 13.26
CA SER A 40 -0.77 -3.20 14.42
C SER A 40 -0.61 -1.73 14.03
N TYR A 41 -1.57 -0.90 14.41
CA TYR A 41 -1.49 0.55 14.19
C TYR A 41 -0.18 1.13 14.73
N SER A 42 0.34 0.59 15.83
CA SER A 42 1.58 1.02 16.45
C SER A 42 2.81 0.94 15.53
N VAL A 43 2.86 -0.01 14.58
CA VAL A 43 4.00 -0.18 13.66
C VAL A 43 3.93 0.73 12.43
N LEU A 44 2.80 1.41 12.20
CA LEU A 44 2.66 2.27 11.04
C LEU A 44 3.53 3.54 11.15
N PRO A 45 4.07 4.01 10.02
CA PRO A 45 4.72 5.32 9.92
C PRO A 45 3.80 6.47 10.37
N ASN A 46 4.37 7.47 11.05
CA ASN A 46 3.60 8.60 11.58
C ASN A 46 2.81 9.37 10.50
N ASN A 47 3.37 9.53 9.30
CA ASN A 47 2.67 10.20 8.21
C ASN A 47 1.42 9.45 7.74
N ILE A 48 1.39 8.11 7.85
CA ILE A 48 0.19 7.31 7.54
C ILE A 48 -0.82 7.43 8.69
N LYS A 49 -0.34 7.37 9.94
CA LYS A 49 -1.16 7.57 11.14
C LYS A 49 -1.91 8.89 11.11
N GLU A 50 -1.22 9.99 10.84
CA GLU A 50 -1.80 11.34 10.74
C GLU A 50 -2.90 11.41 9.67
N LYS A 51 -2.71 10.74 8.52
CA LYS A 51 -3.71 10.69 7.45
C LYS A 51 -4.96 9.89 7.82
N ILE A 52 -4.79 8.78 8.56
CA ILE A 52 -5.90 7.98 9.08
C ILE A 52 -6.70 8.79 10.11
N GLU A 53 -6.01 9.42 11.06
CA GLU A 53 -6.63 10.20 12.14
C GLU A 53 -7.29 11.49 11.65
N ALA A 54 -6.87 12.02 10.50
CA ALA A 54 -7.49 13.18 9.88
C ALA A 54 -8.91 12.90 9.34
N VAL A 55 -9.33 11.64 9.24
CA VAL A 55 -10.64 11.24 8.73
C VAL A 55 -11.47 10.61 9.84
N THR A 56 -12.68 11.12 10.07
CA THR A 56 -13.59 10.63 11.14
C THR A 56 -13.90 9.13 11.03
N SER A 57 -13.86 8.55 9.83
CA SER A 57 -14.08 7.12 9.61
C SER A 57 -12.88 6.24 9.95
N LEU A 58 -11.72 6.83 10.28
CA LEU A 58 -10.44 6.14 10.47
C LEU A 58 -10.06 5.25 9.27
N SER A 59 -10.60 5.59 8.10
CA SER A 59 -10.35 4.90 6.85
C SER A 59 -9.85 5.91 5.82
N TYR A 60 -8.69 5.61 5.24
CA TYR A 60 -7.98 6.51 4.35
C TYR A 60 -7.54 5.80 3.08
N MET A 61 -7.61 6.48 1.94
CA MET A 61 -7.15 5.95 0.65
C MET A 61 -6.26 6.96 -0.06
N GLU A 62 -5.28 6.46 -0.79
CA GLU A 62 -4.45 7.27 -1.67
C GLU A 62 -3.97 6.49 -2.88
N SER A 63 -3.52 7.24 -3.89
CA SER A 63 -2.90 6.72 -5.09
C SER A 63 -1.51 7.33 -5.24
N ILE A 64 -0.50 6.51 -5.46
CA ILE A 64 0.90 6.94 -5.53
C ILE A 64 1.54 6.39 -6.80
N GLU A 65 2.10 7.27 -7.61
CA GLU A 65 2.97 6.87 -8.71
C GLU A 65 4.33 6.47 -8.16
N MET A 66 4.77 5.23 -8.42
CA MET A 66 6.03 4.72 -7.91
C MET A 66 7.22 5.29 -8.68
N SER A 67 8.33 5.47 -7.96
CA SER A 67 9.63 5.71 -8.59
C SER A 67 10.00 4.55 -9.53
N GLN A 68 10.75 4.83 -10.59
CA GLN A 68 11.15 3.81 -11.57
C GLN A 68 11.92 2.64 -10.95
N GLN A 69 12.78 2.93 -9.96
CA GLN A 69 13.57 1.91 -9.27
C GLN A 69 12.67 0.94 -8.49
N LEU A 70 11.70 1.46 -7.75
CA LEU A 70 10.78 0.64 -6.98
C LEU A 70 9.79 -0.12 -7.87
N ALA A 71 9.30 0.53 -8.94
CA ALA A 71 8.46 -0.11 -9.94
C ALA A 71 9.11 -1.34 -10.58
N ALA A 72 10.43 -1.32 -10.81
CA ALA A 72 11.15 -2.48 -11.35
C ALA A 72 11.19 -3.68 -10.38
N VAL A 73 11.31 -3.43 -9.07
CA VAL A 73 11.26 -4.47 -8.03
C VAL A 73 9.88 -5.12 -8.01
N TYR A 74 8.83 -4.29 -7.91
CA TYR A 74 7.45 -4.75 -7.90
C TYR A 74 7.08 -5.53 -9.16
N GLN A 75 7.50 -5.06 -10.34
CA GLN A 75 7.25 -5.77 -11.59
C GLN A 75 7.89 -7.16 -11.59
N ASN A 76 9.12 -7.29 -11.08
CA ASN A 76 9.81 -8.57 -11.01
C ASN A 76 9.09 -9.54 -10.06
N GLU A 77 8.74 -9.08 -8.85
CA GLU A 77 7.99 -9.88 -7.88
C GLU A 77 6.64 -10.34 -8.42
N ILE A 78 5.85 -9.43 -8.99
CA ILE A 78 4.55 -9.75 -9.58
C ILE A 78 4.71 -10.77 -10.71
N ASN A 79 5.69 -10.58 -11.59
CA ASN A 79 5.94 -11.53 -12.70
C ASN A 79 6.38 -12.91 -12.20
N LYS A 80 7.11 -12.97 -11.09
CA LYS A 80 7.69 -14.20 -10.56
C LYS A 80 6.75 -14.96 -9.62
N TYR A 81 6.00 -14.24 -8.79
CA TYR A 81 5.21 -14.79 -7.69
C TYR A 81 3.71 -14.55 -7.85
N GLY A 82 3.28 -13.70 -8.78
CA GLY A 82 1.86 -13.32 -8.97
C GLY A 82 1.38 -12.21 -8.04
N GLU A 83 2.18 -11.84 -7.04
CA GLU A 83 1.91 -10.74 -6.12
C GLU A 83 3.24 -10.14 -5.59
N PRO A 84 3.22 -8.93 -5.04
CA PRO A 84 4.40 -8.36 -4.39
C PRO A 84 4.71 -9.02 -3.05
N GLU A 85 5.98 -9.02 -2.68
CA GLU A 85 6.48 -9.60 -1.44
C GLU A 85 6.08 -8.74 -0.22
N LYS A 86 6.16 -7.41 -0.35
CA LYS A 86 5.86 -6.44 0.72
C LYS A 86 4.87 -5.36 0.30
N LEU A 87 4.25 -4.70 1.28
CA LEU A 87 3.47 -3.48 1.07
C LEU A 87 4.40 -2.33 0.66
N TYR A 88 3.84 -1.35 -0.04
CA TYR A 88 4.59 -0.23 -0.62
C TYR A 88 5.39 0.53 0.42
N PHE A 89 4.78 0.83 1.57
CA PHE A 89 5.47 1.60 2.60
C PHE A 89 6.65 0.86 3.24
N GLU A 90 6.67 -0.48 3.17
CA GLU A 90 7.74 -1.31 3.73
C GLU A 90 9.02 -1.22 2.91
N TYR A 91 8.92 -0.90 1.61
CA TYR A 91 10.08 -0.61 0.78
C TYR A 91 10.51 0.85 0.80
N THR A 92 9.61 1.80 1.07
CA THR A 92 9.96 3.23 1.14
C THR A 92 10.64 3.63 2.44
N ASN A 93 10.66 2.75 3.44
CA ASN A 93 11.36 2.94 4.71
C ASN A 93 12.77 2.28 4.73
N MET A 94 13.29 1.85 3.58
CA MET A 94 14.68 1.37 3.42
C MET A 94 15.67 2.51 3.18
#